data_AF-A0A523XQY7-F1
#
_entry.id   AF-A0A523XQY7-F1
#
_cell.length_a   1.000
_cell.length_b   1.000
_cell.length_c   1.000
_cell.angle_alpha   90.00
_cell.angle_beta   90.00
_cell.angle_gamma   90.00
#
_symmetry.space_group_name_H-M   'P 1'
#
loop_
_entity.id
_entity.type
_entity.pdbx_description
1 polymer ?
#
loop_
_entity_poly.entity_id
_entity_poly.type
_entity_poly.pdbx_seq_one_letter_code
_entity_poly.pdbx_strand_id
1 'polypeptide(L)'
;MFGVYLDGLRQAEDLLEKGDYDEAMNQLNLLEKGVELNDIEKLAAMLLNCQIMIKTGDYEKSFLLAKTAFRKSMAISNPLLVIDSTITFLDAINGLGMLYDASNKDQKEFVQMINQSEDILKTITDLSKKNKDIRTEHLGRIKGIIEYTKIKTVPVKKDKVKAKIASFPIEKVKGVGQKAVELRKAGFKDASQLALAKAEELTPIKGIGPASAKKLIESAKELLNK
;
A
#
# COMPACT_ATOMS: atom_id res chain seq x y z
N MET A 1 5.03 18.20 -15.67
CA MET A 1 4.54 18.58 -14.31
C MET A 1 5.59 19.16 -13.32
N PHE A 2 6.57 19.96 -13.74
CA PHE A 2 7.44 20.71 -12.83
C PHE A 2 7.69 22.11 -13.46
N GLY A 3 7.01 23.15 -12.98
CA GLY A 3 7.11 24.51 -13.53
C GLY A 3 8.39 25.25 -13.10
N VAL A 4 9.24 25.59 -14.08
CA VAL A 4 10.53 26.34 -14.03
C VAL A 4 11.68 25.57 -13.37
N TYR A 5 12.35 24.77 -14.17
CA TYR A 5 13.57 24.04 -13.80
C TYR A 5 14.64 24.29 -14.86
N LEU A 6 15.90 23.95 -14.54
CA LEU A 6 16.94 23.72 -15.55
C LEU A 6 16.35 22.94 -16.73
N ASP A 7 16.70 23.35 -17.96
CA ASP A 7 16.18 22.73 -19.20
C ASP A 7 16.34 21.21 -19.19
N GLY A 8 17.39 20.68 -18.55
CA GLY A 8 17.61 19.25 -18.41
C GLY A 8 16.52 18.51 -17.63
N LEU A 9 15.94 19.09 -16.57
CA LEU A 9 14.83 18.48 -15.82
C LEU A 9 13.54 18.49 -16.63
N ARG A 10 13.29 19.58 -17.37
CA ARG A 10 12.14 19.65 -18.27
C ARG A 10 12.24 18.62 -19.39
N GLN A 11 13.42 18.43 -19.96
CA GLN A 11 13.64 17.40 -20.98
C GLN A 11 13.43 15.99 -20.44
N ALA A 12 13.95 15.68 -19.25
CA ALA A 12 13.73 14.39 -18.61
C ALA A 12 12.23 14.15 -18.32
N GLU A 13 11.52 15.18 -17.89
CA GLU A 13 10.08 15.13 -17.69
C GLU A 13 9.30 14.90 -19.00
N ASP A 14 9.64 15.61 -20.07
CA ASP A 14 9.00 15.44 -21.39
C ASP A 14 9.22 14.00 -21.93
N LEU A 15 10.41 13.43 -21.72
CA LEU A 15 10.72 12.03 -22.09
C LEU A 15 9.92 11.03 -21.25
N LEU A 16 9.83 11.26 -19.93
CA LEU A 16 8.99 10.46 -19.03
C LEU A 16 7.52 10.49 -19.46
N GLU A 17 6.98 11.65 -19.82
CA GLU A 17 5.59 11.80 -20.30
C GLU A 17 5.35 11.05 -21.63
N LYS A 18 6.38 10.90 -22.48
CA LYS A 18 6.31 10.13 -23.73
C LYS A 18 6.49 8.62 -23.53
N GLY A 19 6.97 8.18 -22.37
CA GLY A 19 7.27 6.78 -22.08
C GLY A 19 8.70 6.36 -22.41
N ASP A 20 9.57 7.30 -22.79
CA ASP A 20 10.98 7.06 -23.12
C ASP A 20 11.81 7.02 -21.83
N TYR A 21 11.59 5.98 -21.01
CA TYR A 21 12.09 5.90 -19.64
C TYR A 21 13.62 5.79 -19.55
N ASP A 22 14.24 5.07 -20.49
CA ASP A 22 15.70 4.91 -20.52
C ASP A 22 16.39 6.24 -20.88
N GLU A 23 15.88 6.95 -21.89
CA GLU A 23 16.34 8.29 -22.26
C GLU A 23 16.09 9.30 -21.13
N ALA A 24 14.93 9.25 -20.46
CA ALA A 24 14.65 10.12 -19.31
C ALA A 24 15.66 9.90 -18.19
N MET A 25 15.99 8.64 -17.87
CA MET A 25 16.98 8.29 -16.85
C MET A 25 18.39 8.73 -17.26
N ASN A 26 18.77 8.53 -18.52
CA ASN A 26 20.04 9.00 -19.05
C ASN A 26 20.17 10.53 -18.95
N GLN A 27 19.10 11.26 -19.26
CA GLN A 27 19.06 12.71 -19.15
C GLN A 27 19.26 13.19 -17.71
N LEU A 28 18.62 12.55 -16.72
CA LEU A 28 18.84 12.86 -15.31
C LEU A 28 20.29 12.58 -14.87
N ASN A 29 20.84 11.43 -15.27
CA ASN A 29 22.23 11.06 -14.94
C ASN A 29 23.26 12.04 -15.54
N LEU A 30 23.00 12.55 -16.74
CA LEU A 30 23.85 13.58 -17.37
C LEU A 30 23.74 14.90 -16.63
N LEU A 31 22.53 15.31 -16.25
CA LEU A 31 22.30 16.54 -15.51
C LEU A 31 23.02 16.53 -14.15
N GLU A 32 22.88 15.45 -13.38
CA GLU A 32 23.50 15.30 -12.04
C GLU A 32 25.03 15.30 -12.10
N LYS A 33 25.63 14.92 -13.24
CA LYS A 33 27.09 14.95 -13.45
C LYS A 33 27.59 16.27 -14.03
N GLY A 34 26.75 16.96 -14.79
CA GLY A 34 27.14 18.12 -15.60
C GLY A 34 27.02 19.46 -14.88
N VAL A 35 26.17 19.56 -13.86
CA VAL A 35 25.87 20.84 -13.19
C VAL A 35 25.64 20.61 -11.69
N GLU A 36 26.04 21.59 -10.87
CA GLU A 36 25.68 21.62 -9.45
C GLU A 36 24.22 22.05 -9.28
N LEU A 37 23.37 21.12 -8.85
CA LEU A 37 21.95 21.37 -8.61
C LEU A 37 21.72 22.00 -7.23
N ASN A 38 20.82 22.98 -7.14
CA ASN A 38 20.33 23.48 -5.85
C ASN A 38 19.39 22.45 -5.19
N ASP A 39 18.99 22.70 -3.93
CA ASP A 39 18.20 21.71 -3.17
C ASP A 39 16.81 21.42 -3.77
N ILE A 40 16.17 22.42 -4.39
CA ILE A 40 14.87 22.28 -5.08
C ILE A 40 15.04 21.42 -6.33
N GLU A 41 16.08 21.68 -7.11
CA GLU A 41 16.40 20.94 -8.33
C GLU A 41 16.82 19.50 -8.05
N LYS A 42 17.66 19.28 -7.01
CA LYS A 42 18.02 17.95 -6.52
C LYS A 42 16.78 17.17 -6.13
N LEU A 43 15.86 17.80 -5.41
CA LEU A 43 14.62 17.12 -5.01
C LEU A 43 13.73 16.80 -6.21
N ALA A 44 13.59 17.72 -7.18
CA ALA A 44 12.83 17.44 -8.39
C ALA A 44 13.45 16.33 -9.24
N ALA A 45 14.78 16.30 -9.38
CA ALA A 45 15.50 15.20 -10.04
C ALA A 45 15.22 13.87 -9.34
N MET A 46 15.28 13.84 -8.00
CA MET A 46 14.94 12.65 -7.21
C MET A 46 13.50 12.18 -7.46
N LEU A 47 12.54 13.11 -7.55
CA LEU A 47 11.13 12.77 -7.80
C LEU A 47 10.92 12.22 -9.21
N LEU A 48 11.53 12.81 -10.24
CA LEU A 48 11.50 12.27 -11.61
C LEU A 48 12.11 10.87 -11.66
N ASN A 49 13.23 10.67 -10.96
CA ASN A 49 13.88 9.36 -10.86
C ASN A 49 12.94 8.31 -10.22
N CYS A 50 12.28 8.67 -9.13
CA CYS A 50 11.27 7.80 -8.50
C CYS A 50 10.12 7.46 -9.48
N GLN A 51 9.63 8.44 -10.23
CA GLN A 51 8.55 8.25 -11.20
C GLN A 51 8.96 7.32 -12.33
N ILE A 52 10.17 7.48 -12.88
CA ILE A 52 10.74 6.56 -13.87
C ILE A 52 10.79 5.14 -13.29
N MET A 53 11.36 4.97 -12.08
CA MET A 53 11.44 3.67 -11.41
C MET A 53 10.06 3.02 -11.18
N ILE A 54 9.03 3.81 -10.83
CA ILE A 54 7.65 3.31 -10.69
C ILE A 54 7.11 2.84 -12.04
N LYS A 55 7.38 3.55 -13.13
CA LYS A 55 6.92 3.19 -14.47
C LYS A 55 7.62 1.96 -15.03
N THR A 56 8.89 1.75 -14.67
CA THR A 56 9.67 0.57 -15.08
C THR A 56 9.52 -0.62 -14.12
N GLY A 57 8.75 -0.49 -13.04
CA GLY A 57 8.47 -1.56 -12.08
C GLY A 57 9.53 -1.75 -10.98
N ASP A 58 10.52 -0.85 -10.87
CA ASP A 58 11.54 -0.87 -9.82
C ASP A 58 11.03 -0.19 -8.53
N TYR A 59 9.95 -0.76 -7.98
CA TYR A 59 9.21 -0.16 -6.86
C TYR A 59 10.01 -0.13 -5.56
N GLU A 60 10.89 -1.10 -5.32
CA GLU A 60 11.70 -1.17 -4.10
C GLU A 60 12.69 0.00 -4.04
N LYS A 61 13.43 0.25 -5.12
CA LYS A 61 14.35 1.39 -5.18
C LYS A 61 13.59 2.71 -5.15
N SER A 62 12.48 2.79 -5.89
CA SER A 62 11.63 3.97 -5.86
C SER A 62 11.12 4.27 -4.46
N PHE A 63 10.70 3.26 -3.68
CA PHE A 63 10.21 3.46 -2.32
C PHE A 63 11.30 4.01 -1.39
N LEU A 64 12.51 3.48 -1.44
CA LEU A 64 13.63 3.98 -0.64
C LEU A 64 13.97 5.43 -0.98
N LEU A 65 13.99 5.75 -2.28
CA LEU A 65 14.28 7.10 -2.77
C LEU A 65 13.15 8.08 -2.44
N ALA A 66 11.89 7.68 -2.65
CA ALA A 66 10.70 8.49 -2.39
C ALA A 66 10.53 8.81 -0.90
N LYS A 67 10.85 7.86 0.00
CA LYS A 67 10.91 8.12 1.44
C LYS A 67 11.93 9.20 1.79
N THR A 68 13.06 9.22 1.09
CA THR A 68 14.10 10.24 1.26
C THR A 68 13.65 11.59 0.68
N ALA A 69 13.04 11.58 -0.51
CA ALA A 69 12.49 12.77 -1.16
C ALA A 69 11.40 13.44 -0.29
N PHE A 70 10.47 12.66 0.27
CA PHE A 70 9.44 13.16 1.17
C PHE A 70 10.01 13.83 2.42
N ARG A 71 11.02 13.22 3.06
CA ARG A 71 11.68 13.85 4.22
C ARG A 71 12.37 15.17 3.84
N LYS A 72 13.03 15.21 2.69
CA LYS A 72 13.69 16.43 2.18
C LYS A 72 12.68 17.52 1.82
N SER A 73 11.55 17.17 1.20
CA SER A 73 10.53 18.15 0.81
C SER A 73 9.97 18.89 2.02
N MET A 74 9.78 18.18 3.13
CA MET A 74 9.31 18.79 4.39
C MET A 74 10.32 19.79 4.98
N ALA A 75 11.62 19.63 4.72
CA ALA A 75 12.64 20.58 5.15
C ALA A 75 12.73 21.82 4.24
N ILE A 76 12.62 21.61 2.91
CA ILE A 76 12.72 22.68 1.90
C ILE A 76 11.49 23.61 1.94
N SER A 77 10.36 23.16 2.51
CA SER A 77 9.13 23.94 2.65
C SER A 77 8.56 24.48 1.33
N ASN A 78 8.90 23.85 0.20
CA ASN A 78 8.27 24.14 -1.09
C ASN A 78 6.93 23.37 -1.19
N PRO A 79 5.78 24.07 -1.25
CA PRO A 79 4.46 23.43 -1.21
C PRO A 79 4.24 22.39 -2.32
N LEU A 80 4.68 22.68 -3.55
CA LEU A 80 4.51 21.78 -4.69
C LEU A 80 5.33 20.50 -4.52
N LEU A 81 6.59 20.64 -4.11
CA LEU A 81 7.46 19.48 -3.91
C LEU A 81 7.02 18.62 -2.72
N VAL A 82 6.35 19.18 -1.72
CA VAL A 82 5.72 18.40 -0.64
C VAL A 82 4.55 17.57 -1.16
N ILE A 83 3.71 18.14 -2.02
CA ILE A 83 2.60 17.41 -2.64
C ILE A 83 3.13 16.31 -3.55
N ASP A 84 4.08 16.64 -4.42
CA ASP A 84 4.61 15.70 -5.42
C ASP A 84 5.41 14.57 -4.77
N SER A 85 6.15 14.85 -3.70
CA SER A 85 6.83 13.81 -2.92
C SER A 85 5.87 12.91 -2.16
N THR A 86 4.76 13.46 -1.66
CA THR A 86 3.69 12.68 -1.01
C THR A 86 3.05 11.72 -2.01
N ILE A 87 2.67 12.22 -3.20
CA ILE A 87 2.10 11.40 -4.27
C ILE A 87 3.07 10.29 -4.66
N THR A 88 4.34 10.65 -4.92
CA THR A 88 5.37 9.71 -5.35
C THR A 88 5.64 8.63 -4.30
N PHE A 89 5.70 9.01 -3.03
CA PHE A 89 5.86 8.07 -1.91
C PHE A 89 4.70 7.08 -1.83
N LEU A 90 3.46 7.56 -1.94
CA LEU A 90 2.27 6.72 -1.90
C LEU A 90 2.14 5.82 -3.14
N ASP A 91 2.56 6.29 -4.32
CA ASP A 91 2.60 5.46 -5.53
C ASP A 91 3.65 4.34 -5.40
N ALA A 92 4.82 4.61 -4.83
CA ALA A 92 5.82 3.58 -4.58
C ALA A 92 5.30 2.51 -3.61
N ILE A 93 4.63 2.92 -2.52
CA ILE A 93 3.95 2.01 -1.58
C ILE A 93 2.86 1.20 -2.30
N ASN A 94 2.08 1.84 -3.18
CA ASN A 94 1.06 1.16 -3.97
C ASN A 94 1.65 0.12 -4.92
N GLY A 95 2.75 0.45 -5.60
CA GLY A 95 3.47 -0.46 -6.48
C GLY A 95 3.99 -1.70 -5.77
N LEU A 96 4.38 -1.57 -4.50
CA LEU A 96 4.76 -2.68 -3.63
C LEU A 96 3.56 -3.47 -3.05
N GLY A 97 2.32 -3.10 -3.38
CA GLY A 97 1.12 -3.69 -2.79
C GLY A 97 0.88 -3.30 -1.32
N MET A 98 1.77 -2.52 -0.72
CA MET A 98 1.76 -2.21 0.71
C MET A 98 0.55 -1.36 1.13
N LEU A 99 -0.12 -0.65 0.22
CA LEU A 99 -1.37 0.04 0.53
C LEU A 99 -2.52 -0.94 0.86
N TYR A 100 -2.49 -2.15 0.30
CA TYR A 100 -3.50 -3.17 0.53
C TYR A 100 -3.29 -3.88 1.87
N ASP A 101 -2.03 -4.06 2.27
CA ASP A 101 -1.63 -4.73 3.51
C ASP A 101 -1.40 -3.76 4.68
N ALA A 102 -1.56 -2.45 4.44
CA ALA A 102 -1.34 -1.41 5.43
C ALA A 102 -2.26 -1.60 6.65
N SER A 103 -1.70 -1.43 7.85
CA SER A 103 -2.49 -1.48 9.08
C SER A 103 -3.50 -0.33 9.13
N ASN A 104 -4.56 -0.47 9.95
CA ASN A 104 -5.51 0.63 10.19
C ASN A 104 -4.84 1.92 10.68
N LYS A 105 -3.68 1.82 11.34
CA LYS A 105 -2.89 2.98 11.77
C LYS A 105 -2.23 3.63 10.56
N ASP A 106 -1.50 2.85 9.76
CA ASP A 106 -0.78 3.36 8.58
C ASP A 106 -1.74 3.95 7.55
N GLN A 107 -2.89 3.29 7.32
CA GLN A 107 -3.95 3.81 6.44
C GLN A 107 -4.50 5.17 6.91
N LYS A 108 -4.59 5.41 8.22
CA LYS A 108 -4.99 6.72 8.75
C LYS A 108 -3.90 7.76 8.52
N GLU A 109 -2.65 7.40 8.73
CA GLU A 109 -1.50 8.28 8.46
C GLU A 109 -1.45 8.66 6.97
N PHE A 110 -1.61 7.72 6.05
CA PHE A 110 -1.64 7.99 4.61
C PHE A 110 -2.80 8.91 4.22
N VAL A 111 -4.01 8.68 4.75
CA VAL A 111 -5.14 9.59 4.49
C VAL A 111 -4.89 10.98 5.06
N GLN A 112 -4.23 11.09 6.20
CA GLN A 112 -3.84 12.38 6.77
C GLN A 112 -2.85 13.13 5.86
N MET A 113 -1.83 12.43 5.35
CA MET A 113 -0.87 13.00 4.39
C MET A 113 -1.56 13.50 3.10
N ILE A 114 -2.52 12.73 2.59
CA ILE A 114 -3.33 13.12 1.42
C ILE A 114 -4.13 14.38 1.71
N ASN A 115 -4.87 14.41 2.82
CA ASN A 115 -5.69 15.58 3.18
C ASN A 115 -4.82 16.83 3.38
N GLN A 116 -3.65 16.70 4.01
CA GLN A 116 -2.68 17.79 4.15
C GLN A 116 -2.22 18.29 2.78
N SER A 117 -1.93 17.39 1.83
CA SER A 117 -1.53 17.75 0.47
C SER A 117 -2.67 18.44 -0.31
N GLU A 118 -3.91 17.97 -0.15
CA GLU A 118 -5.11 18.63 -0.72
C GLU A 118 -5.28 20.05 -0.16
N ASP A 119 -5.06 20.24 1.13
CA ASP A 119 -5.16 21.56 1.76
C ASP A 119 -4.03 22.49 1.32
N ILE A 120 -2.79 22.00 1.21
CA ILE A 120 -1.68 22.75 0.63
C ILE A 120 -2.00 23.14 -0.82
N LEU A 121 -2.54 22.22 -1.62
CA LEU A 121 -2.84 22.50 -3.03
C LEU A 121 -3.86 23.63 -3.21
N LYS A 122 -4.81 23.77 -2.29
CA LYS A 122 -5.80 24.87 -2.28
C LYS A 122 -5.17 26.24 -2.02
N THR A 123 -4.06 26.31 -1.27
CA THR A 123 -3.41 27.58 -0.93
C THR A 123 -2.50 28.11 -2.03
N ILE A 124 -2.06 27.27 -2.96
CA ILE A 124 -1.19 27.65 -4.08
C ILE A 124 -2.01 28.39 -5.12
N THR A 125 -1.87 29.71 -5.26
CA THR A 125 -2.71 30.54 -6.13
C THR A 125 -2.20 30.64 -7.57
N ASP A 126 -0.90 30.49 -7.77
CA ASP A 126 -0.16 30.67 -9.03
C ASP A 126 -0.04 29.40 -9.89
N LEU A 127 -0.48 28.24 -9.37
CA LEU A 127 -0.48 27.00 -10.14
C LEU A 127 -1.61 26.98 -11.18
N SER A 128 -1.27 26.61 -12.42
CA SER A 128 -2.24 26.47 -13.50
C SER A 128 -3.36 25.49 -13.15
N LYS A 129 -4.58 25.75 -13.65
CA LYS A 129 -5.74 24.89 -13.41
C LYS A 129 -5.45 23.43 -13.78
N LYS A 130 -4.87 23.20 -14.96
CA LYS A 130 -4.47 21.86 -15.43
C LYS A 130 -3.59 21.15 -14.40
N ASN A 131 -2.57 21.82 -13.86
CA ASN A 131 -1.64 21.22 -12.90
C ASN A 131 -2.28 20.97 -11.53
N LYS A 132 -3.24 21.80 -11.11
CA LYS A 132 -4.05 21.57 -9.91
C LYS A 132 -4.94 20.35 -10.08
N ASP A 133 -5.64 20.27 -11.21
CA ASP A 133 -6.59 19.20 -11.50
C ASP A 133 -5.89 17.83 -11.52
N ILE A 134 -4.72 17.73 -12.18
CA ILE A 134 -3.97 16.46 -12.22
C ILE A 134 -3.58 15.98 -10.81
N ARG A 135 -3.04 16.88 -9.96
CA ARG A 135 -2.65 16.52 -8.57
C ARG A 135 -3.87 16.13 -7.72
N THR A 136 -4.97 16.85 -7.89
CA THR A 136 -6.23 16.56 -7.18
C THR A 136 -6.77 15.19 -7.56
N GLU A 137 -6.80 14.87 -8.85
CA GLU A 137 -7.22 13.57 -9.35
C GLU A 137 -6.32 12.45 -8.83
N HIS A 138 -4.99 12.67 -8.84
CA HIS A 138 -4.03 11.67 -8.39
C HIS A 138 -4.17 11.37 -6.89
N LEU A 139 -4.27 12.41 -6.06
CA LEU A 139 -4.53 12.27 -4.62
C LEU A 139 -5.86 11.55 -4.37
N GLY A 140 -6.92 11.92 -5.08
CA GLY A 140 -8.23 11.28 -5.01
C GLY A 140 -8.19 9.81 -5.38
N ARG A 141 -7.45 9.43 -6.43
CA ARG A 141 -7.25 8.03 -6.84
C ARG A 141 -6.60 7.20 -5.73
N ILE A 142 -5.50 7.70 -5.15
CA ILE A 142 -4.78 6.99 -4.07
C ILE A 142 -5.67 6.88 -2.84
N LYS A 143 -6.39 7.95 -2.48
CA LYS A 143 -7.36 7.94 -1.38
C LYS A 143 -8.45 6.89 -1.59
N GLY A 144 -8.99 6.80 -2.81
CA GLY A 144 -9.96 5.78 -3.19
C GLY A 144 -9.41 4.36 -3.05
N ILE A 145 -8.13 4.13 -3.37
CA ILE A 145 -7.48 2.82 -3.12
C ILE A 145 -7.46 2.53 -1.61
N ILE A 146 -7.03 3.48 -0.78
CA ILE A 146 -6.95 3.29 0.68
C ILE A 146 -8.34 3.09 1.31
N GLU A 147 -9.37 3.77 0.81
CA GLU A 147 -10.74 3.60 1.28
C GLU A 147 -11.34 2.27 0.83
N TYR A 148 -11.06 1.85 -0.40
CA TYR A 148 -11.43 0.53 -0.88
C TYR A 148 -10.72 -0.58 -0.09
N THR A 149 -9.44 -0.39 0.26
CA THR A 149 -8.73 -1.33 1.13
C THR A 149 -9.35 -1.34 2.52
N LYS A 150 -9.74 -0.20 3.11
CA LYS A 150 -10.54 -0.17 4.35
C LYS A 150 -11.83 -0.97 4.26
N ILE A 151 -12.51 -0.99 3.12
CA ILE A 151 -13.74 -1.78 2.92
C ILE A 151 -13.42 -3.29 2.86
N LYS A 152 -12.28 -3.68 2.28
CA LYS A 152 -11.79 -5.06 2.31
C LYS A 152 -11.18 -5.48 3.66
N THR A 153 -10.53 -4.55 4.37
CA THR A 153 -9.86 -4.72 5.66
C THR A 153 -10.71 -4.25 6.82
N VAL A 154 -12.02 -4.01 6.62
CA VAL A 154 -12.96 -3.96 7.74
C VAL A 154 -12.69 -5.27 8.49
N PRO A 155 -12.24 -5.24 9.76
CA PRO A 155 -12.37 -6.43 10.56
C PRO A 155 -13.84 -6.75 10.44
N VAL A 156 -14.21 -7.97 10.05
CA VAL A 156 -15.59 -8.44 10.15
C VAL A 156 -16.09 -7.96 11.50
N LYS A 157 -16.84 -6.84 11.51
CA LYS A 157 -17.69 -6.50 12.63
C LYS A 157 -18.51 -7.75 12.75
N LYS A 158 -18.58 -8.30 13.96
CA LYS A 158 -19.39 -9.45 14.33
C LYS A 158 -20.89 -9.15 14.15
N ASP A 159 -21.29 -8.68 12.98
CA ASP A 159 -22.65 -8.42 12.57
C ASP A 159 -22.89 -9.18 11.27
N LYS A 160 -23.17 -10.47 11.47
CA LYS A 160 -24.22 -11.20 10.77
C LYS A 160 -24.20 -11.09 9.24
N VAL A 161 -23.15 -11.62 8.60
CA VAL A 161 -23.42 -12.38 7.37
C VAL A 161 -24.14 -13.65 7.83
N LYS A 162 -25.47 -13.58 7.85
CA LYS A 162 -26.35 -14.75 7.78
C LYS A 162 -26.14 -15.43 6.43
N ALA A 163 -24.95 -15.95 6.17
CA ALA A 163 -24.85 -17.15 5.38
C ALA A 163 -25.27 -18.24 6.37
N LYS A 164 -26.45 -18.79 6.13
CA LYS A 164 -27.07 -19.87 6.90
C LYS A 164 -26.25 -21.14 6.69
N ILE A 165 -25.00 -21.15 7.14
CA ILE A 165 -24.16 -22.35 7.26
C ILE A 165 -24.35 -22.78 8.71
N ALA A 166 -24.92 -23.97 8.91
CA ALA A 166 -25.14 -24.53 10.22
C ALA A 166 -23.79 -24.57 10.99
N SER A 167 -23.62 -23.68 11.97
CA SER A 167 -22.45 -23.71 12.85
C SER A 167 -22.62 -24.88 13.80
N PHE A 168 -21.82 -25.93 13.59
CA PHE A 168 -21.71 -27.02 14.52
C PHE A 168 -20.64 -26.69 15.59
N PRO A 169 -20.89 -27.03 16.87
CA PRO A 169 -19.88 -26.94 17.91
C PRO A 169 -18.60 -27.68 17.49
N ILE A 170 -17.44 -27.14 17.86
CA ILE A 170 -16.14 -27.70 17.46
C ILE A 170 -15.95 -29.16 17.93
N GLU A 171 -16.66 -29.57 18.98
CA GLU A 171 -16.66 -30.94 19.52
C GLU A 171 -17.30 -31.96 18.57
N LYS A 172 -18.15 -31.51 17.65
CA LYS A 172 -18.76 -32.38 16.64
C LYS A 172 -17.84 -32.63 15.45
N VAL A 173 -16.74 -31.89 15.31
CA VAL A 173 -15.74 -32.17 14.28
C VAL A 173 -14.97 -33.44 14.66
N LYS A 174 -14.97 -34.40 13.75
CA LYS A 174 -14.29 -35.69 13.93
C LYS A 174 -12.80 -35.45 14.21
N GLY A 175 -12.29 -36.04 15.29
CA GLY A 175 -10.88 -35.91 15.71
C GLY A 175 -10.55 -34.72 16.60
N VAL A 176 -11.52 -33.85 16.93
CA VAL A 176 -11.31 -32.75 17.88
C VAL A 176 -11.24 -33.25 19.32
N GLY A 177 -12.22 -33.99 19.83
CA GLY A 177 -12.20 -34.67 21.14
C GLY A 177 -11.41 -33.94 22.25
N GLN A 178 -10.23 -34.47 22.59
CA GLN A 178 -9.34 -33.93 23.64
C GLN A 178 -8.67 -32.59 23.29
N LYS A 179 -8.60 -32.24 22.00
CA LYS A 179 -8.00 -31.00 21.47
C LYS A 179 -8.97 -29.82 21.50
N ALA A 180 -10.26 -30.05 21.78
CA ALA A 180 -11.29 -29.01 21.81
C ALA A 180 -10.91 -27.85 22.74
N VAL A 181 -10.37 -28.16 23.92
CA VAL A 181 -10.01 -27.16 24.94
C VAL A 181 -8.91 -26.24 24.43
N GLU A 182 -7.88 -26.81 23.81
CA GLU A 182 -6.73 -26.06 23.29
C GLU A 182 -7.10 -25.28 22.02
N LEU A 183 -7.96 -25.84 21.16
CA LEU A 183 -8.52 -25.12 20.00
C LEU A 183 -9.35 -23.91 20.41
N ARG A 184 -10.18 -24.03 21.45
CA ARG A 184 -10.94 -22.89 22.00
C ARG A 184 -10.04 -21.82 22.59
N LYS A 185 -8.98 -22.21 23.31
CA LYS A 185 -7.98 -21.27 23.85
C LYS A 185 -7.24 -20.54 22.73
N ALA A 186 -6.98 -21.22 21.61
CA ALA A 186 -6.40 -20.65 20.40
C ALA A 186 -7.39 -19.82 19.56
N GLY A 187 -8.66 -19.70 19.99
CA GLY A 187 -9.65 -18.83 19.36
C GLY A 187 -10.62 -19.52 18.39
N PHE A 188 -10.52 -20.84 18.19
CA PHE A 188 -11.42 -21.62 17.35
C PHE A 188 -12.60 -22.17 18.16
N LYS A 189 -13.80 -21.63 17.91
CA LYS A 189 -15.02 -21.89 18.67
C LYS A 189 -15.99 -22.84 17.96
N ASP A 190 -15.96 -22.90 16.64
CA ASP A 190 -16.87 -23.73 15.85
C ASP A 190 -16.17 -24.41 14.67
N ALA A 191 -16.89 -25.34 14.03
CA ALA A 191 -16.42 -26.07 12.86
C ALA A 191 -16.09 -25.14 11.69
N SER A 192 -16.80 -24.03 11.53
CA SER A 192 -16.58 -23.05 10.45
C SER A 192 -15.22 -22.37 10.56
N GLN A 193 -14.84 -21.97 11.77
CA GLN A 193 -13.53 -21.38 12.04
C GLN A 193 -12.40 -22.39 11.81
N LEU A 194 -12.63 -23.66 12.15
CA LEU A 194 -11.64 -24.72 11.93
C LEU A 194 -11.49 -25.09 10.45
N ALA A 195 -12.56 -25.05 9.66
CA ALA A 195 -12.55 -25.34 8.23
C ALA A 195 -11.82 -24.29 7.38
N LEU A 196 -11.77 -23.04 7.87
CA LEU A 196 -11.10 -21.91 7.23
C LEU A 196 -9.64 -21.72 7.68
N ALA A 197 -9.22 -22.41 8.74
CA ALA A 197 -7.88 -22.32 9.29
C ALA A 197 -6.82 -22.91 8.34
N LYS A 198 -5.61 -22.37 8.40
CA LYS A 198 -4.44 -22.98 7.74
C LYS A 198 -3.79 -24.03 8.64
N ALA A 199 -3.15 -25.04 8.05
CA ALA A 199 -2.48 -26.09 8.82
C ALA A 199 -1.39 -25.50 9.75
N GLU A 200 -0.71 -24.45 9.29
CA GLU A 200 0.32 -23.69 10.03
C GLU A 200 -0.22 -22.97 11.26
N GLU A 201 -1.50 -22.61 11.30
CA GLU A 201 -2.15 -21.94 12.44
C GLU A 201 -2.55 -22.95 13.52
N LEU A 202 -2.72 -24.21 13.13
CA LEU A 202 -3.12 -25.30 14.02
C LEU A 202 -1.91 -26.08 14.57
N THR A 203 -0.80 -26.13 13.85
CA THR A 203 0.44 -26.79 14.30
C THR A 203 1.09 -26.27 15.59
N PRO A 204 0.98 -24.97 15.95
CA PRO A 204 1.51 -24.45 17.21
C PRO A 204 0.64 -24.85 18.42
N ILE A 205 -0.58 -25.36 18.19
CA ILE A 205 -1.49 -25.75 19.25
C ILE A 205 -1.01 -27.07 19.86
N LYS A 206 -0.83 -27.07 21.18
CA LYS A 206 -0.34 -28.22 21.93
C LYS A 206 -1.20 -29.46 21.62
N GLY A 207 -0.56 -30.51 21.11
CA GLY A 207 -1.21 -31.77 20.73
C GLY A 207 -1.74 -31.84 19.30
N ILE A 208 -1.46 -30.85 18.45
CA ILE A 208 -1.85 -30.84 17.04
C ILE A 208 -0.61 -30.82 16.14
N GLY A 209 -0.20 -32.00 15.66
CA GLY A 209 0.84 -32.10 14.64
C GLY A 209 0.34 -31.77 13.23
N PRO A 210 1.24 -31.62 12.23
CA PRO A 210 0.88 -31.24 10.85
C PRO A 210 -0.14 -32.18 10.19
N ALA A 211 0.00 -33.48 10.42
CA ALA A 211 -0.95 -34.49 9.94
C ALA A 211 -2.31 -34.40 10.64
N SER A 212 -2.34 -34.00 11.91
CA SER A 212 -3.59 -33.76 12.64
C SER A 212 -4.28 -32.47 12.18
N ALA A 213 -3.51 -31.41 11.95
CA ALA A 213 -4.03 -30.12 11.47
C ALA A 213 -4.78 -30.28 10.14
N LYS A 214 -4.19 -30.98 9.17
CA LYS A 214 -4.83 -31.26 7.87
C LYS A 214 -6.14 -32.05 8.04
N LYS A 215 -6.11 -33.12 8.83
CA LYS A 215 -7.30 -33.96 9.10
C LYS A 215 -8.44 -33.20 9.78
N LEU A 216 -8.11 -32.27 10.68
CA LEU A 216 -9.09 -31.44 11.38
C LEU A 216 -9.77 -30.44 10.45
N ILE A 217 -9.02 -29.78 9.57
CA ILE A 217 -9.57 -28.87 8.56
C ILE A 217 -10.48 -29.62 7.60
N GLU A 218 -10.05 -30.78 7.13
CA GLU A 218 -10.82 -31.62 6.19
C GLU A 218 -12.10 -32.14 6.85
N SER A 219 -12.02 -32.65 8.08
CA SER A 219 -13.20 -33.10 8.84
C SER A 219 -14.18 -31.97 9.13
N ALA A 220 -13.68 -30.74 9.33
CA ALA A 220 -14.53 -29.57 9.52
C ALA A 220 -15.23 -29.16 8.22
N LYS A 221 -14.54 -29.24 7.06
CA LYS A 221 -15.15 -29.00 5.75
C LYS A 221 -16.20 -30.05 5.39
N GLU A 222 -15.93 -31.32 5.65
CA GLU A 222 -16.91 -32.41 5.47
C GLU A 222 -18.16 -32.23 6.33
N LEU A 223 -18.00 -31.73 7.56
CA LEU A 223 -19.12 -31.47 8.47
C LEU A 223 -20.02 -30.31 7.99
N LEU A 224 -19.45 -29.33 7.30
CA LEU A 224 -20.15 -28.13 6.82
C LEU A 224 -20.75 -28.29 5.41
N ASN A 225 -20.24 -29.24 4.63
CA ASN A 225 -20.76 -29.59 3.29
C ASN A 225 -21.80 -30.73 3.34
N LYS A 226 -22.26 -31.12 4.54
CA LYS A 226 -23.37 -32.05 4.78
C LYS A 226 -24.67 -31.30 4.97
#